data_AF-A0A117ICD0-F1
#
_entry.id   AF-A0A117ICD0-F1
#
_cell.length_a   1.000
_cell.length_b   1.000
_cell.length_c   1.000
_cell.angle_alpha   90.00
_cell.angle_beta   90.00
_cell.angle_gamma   90.00
#
_symmetry.space_group_name_H-M   'P 1'
#
loop_
_entity.id
_entity.type
_entity.pdbx_description
1 polymer ?
#
loop_
_entity_poly.entity_id
_entity_poly.type
_entity_poly.pdbx_seq_one_letter_code
_entity_poly.pdbx_strand_id
1 'polypeptide(L)'
;MDTELRTYLRDLTTGEWITYTPDVWLGQYQARIDDALVRHGHTVGGSFAITGSPETGRMTVCAVDGAVVLDFDWHTMTIEQARAQQNRHSL
;
A
#
# COMPACT_ATOMS: atom_id res chain seq x y z
N MET A 1 8.08 20.31 -16.59
CA MET A 1 7.39 19.89 -15.35
C MET A 1 7.09 18.42 -15.50
N ASP A 2 7.49 17.61 -14.52
CA ASP A 2 7.38 16.15 -14.61
C ASP A 2 6.00 15.74 -14.09
N THR A 3 5.02 15.73 -15.00
CA THR A 3 3.61 15.36 -14.73
C THR A 3 3.39 13.86 -14.70
N GLU A 4 4.46 13.08 -14.61
CA GLU A 4 4.39 11.63 -14.61
C GLU A 4 3.64 11.14 -13.36
N LEU A 5 2.59 10.34 -13.58
CA LEU A 5 1.83 9.67 -12.53
C LEU A 5 2.58 8.43 -12.07
N ARG A 6 2.65 8.25 -10.75
CA ARG A 6 3.23 7.07 -10.11
C ARG A 6 2.31 6.63 -8.98
N THR A 7 2.24 5.32 -8.73
CA THR A 7 1.65 4.81 -7.49
C THR A 7 2.75 4.57 -6.49
N TYR A 8 2.62 5.21 -5.33
CA TYR A 8 3.52 5.05 -4.20
C TYR A 8 2.84 4.13 -3.20
N LEU A 9 3.37 2.91 -3.07
CA LEU A 9 2.98 1.93 -2.06
C LEU A 9 3.98 2.03 -0.91
N ARG A 10 3.48 2.13 0.32
CA ARG A 10 4.32 2.06 1.51
C ARG A 10 3.94 0.87 2.35
N ASP A 11 4.95 0.13 2.78
CA ASP A 11 4.86 -0.82 3.87
C ASP A 11 4.92 -0.07 5.20
N LEU A 12 3.82 -0.08 5.94
CA LEU A 12 3.71 0.58 7.25
C LEU A 12 4.36 -0.24 8.37
N THR A 13 4.62 -1.53 8.13
CA THR A 13 5.30 -2.40 9.11
C THR A 13 6.81 -2.21 9.07
N THR A 14 7.37 -1.91 7.90
CA THR A 14 8.83 -1.72 7.71
C THR A 14 9.23 -0.27 7.42
N GLY A 15 8.30 0.57 6.96
CA GLY A 15 8.56 1.92 6.46
C GLY A 15 9.08 1.96 5.01
N GLU A 16 9.17 0.81 4.33
CA GLU A 16 9.66 0.72 2.96
C GLU A 16 8.68 1.36 1.95
N TRP A 17 9.24 2.03 0.94
CA TRP A 17 8.49 2.59 -0.17
C TRP A 17 8.80 1.87 -1.48
N ILE A 18 7.75 1.54 -2.22
CA ILE A 18 7.82 0.93 -3.55
C ILE A 18 7.01 1.79 -4.50
N THR A 19 7.58 2.09 -5.67
CA THR A 19 6.93 2.95 -6.66
C THR A 19 6.65 2.16 -7.94
N TYR A 20 5.44 2.31 -8.47
CA TYR A 20 5.00 1.68 -9.71
C TYR A 20 4.57 2.72 -10.73
N THR A 21 4.74 2.41 -12.02
CA THR A 21 4.00 3.11 -13.08
C THR A 21 2.53 2.65 -13.09
N PRO A 22 1.59 3.45 -13.61
CA PRO A 22 0.16 3.09 -13.61
C PRO A 22 -0.15 1.80 -14.36
N ASP A 23 0.57 1.51 -15.45
CA ASP A 23 0.40 0.31 -16.27
C ASP A 23 0.83 -0.98 -15.54
N VAL A 24 1.85 -0.90 -14.69
CA VAL A 24 2.31 -2.03 -13.86
C VAL A 24 1.45 -2.17 -12.61
N TRP A 25 0.97 -1.06 -12.06
CA TRP A 25 0.32 -1.02 -10.76
C TRP A 25 -0.92 -1.92 -10.67
N LEU A 26 -1.79 -1.96 -11.68
CA LEU A 26 -3.01 -2.77 -11.59
C LEU A 26 -2.72 -4.27 -11.42
N GLY A 27 -1.69 -4.79 -12.10
CA GLY A 27 -1.25 -6.17 -11.91
C GLY A 27 -0.63 -6.40 -10.53
N GLN A 28 0.13 -5.42 -10.03
CA GLN A 28 0.71 -5.48 -8.69
C GLN A 28 -0.35 -5.35 -7.60
N TYR A 29 -1.36 -4.52 -7.77
CA TYR A 29 -2.48 -4.36 -6.85
C TYR A 29 -3.18 -5.70 -6.60
N GLN A 30 -3.51 -6.43 -7.66
CA GLN A 30 -4.08 -7.78 -7.53
C GLN A 30 -3.10 -8.74 -6.84
N ALA A 31 -1.84 -8.77 -7.25
CA ALA A 31 -0.83 -9.65 -6.64
C ALA A 31 -0.66 -9.38 -5.13
N ARG A 32 -0.70 -8.12 -4.70
CA ARG A 32 -0.63 -7.74 -3.29
C ARG A 32 -1.86 -8.17 -2.51
N ILE A 33 -3.05 -8.10 -3.10
CA ILE A 33 -4.28 -8.62 -2.50
C ILE A 33 -4.17 -10.13 -2.31
N ASP A 34 -3.73 -10.84 -3.34
CA ASP A 34 -3.57 -12.30 -3.29
C ASP A 34 -2.56 -12.70 -2.19
N ASP A 35 -1.41 -12.01 -2.11
CA ASP A 35 -0.43 -12.19 -1.05
C ASP A 35 -1.01 -11.94 0.36
N ALA A 36 -1.84 -10.90 0.50
CA ALA A 36 -2.49 -10.57 1.77
C ALA A 36 -3.53 -11.63 2.17
N LEU A 37 -4.28 -12.18 1.22
CA LEU A 37 -5.22 -13.28 1.47
C LEU A 37 -4.49 -14.56 1.88
N VAL A 38 -3.36 -14.88 1.24
CA VAL A 38 -2.51 -16.01 1.65
C VAL A 38 -2.01 -15.82 3.09
N ARG A 39 -1.47 -14.64 3.41
CA ARG A 39 -1.04 -14.32 4.79
C ARG A 39 -2.19 -14.40 5.79
N HIS A 40 -3.36 -13.88 5.44
CA HIS A 40 -4.56 -13.98 6.28
C HIS A 40 -4.94 -15.43 6.54
N GLY A 41 -4.88 -16.31 5.53
CA GLY A 41 -5.10 -17.75 5.71
C GLY A 41 -4.18 -18.40 6.74
N HIS A 42 -2.94 -17.90 6.90
CA HIS A 42 -2.00 -18.37 7.92
C HIS A 42 -2.27 -17.82 9.33
N THR A 43 -3.11 -16.79 9.49
CA THR A 43 -3.42 -16.22 10.81
C THR A 43 -4.39 -17.06 11.65
N VAL A 44 -5.15 -17.97 11.03
CA VAL A 44 -6.13 -18.86 11.68
C VAL A 44 -7.06 -18.09 12.64
N GLY A 45 -7.93 -17.24 12.07
CA GLY A 45 -8.92 -16.46 12.83
C GLY A 45 -8.57 -14.97 13.00
N GLY A 46 -7.50 -14.50 12.36
CA GLY A 46 -7.19 -13.09 12.24
C GLY A 46 -8.13 -12.36 11.27
N SER A 47 -7.83 -11.09 11.00
CA SER A 47 -8.65 -10.22 10.15
C SER A 47 -7.90 -9.76 8.90
N PHE A 48 -8.65 -9.55 7.82
CA PHE A 48 -8.19 -8.90 6.60
C PHE A 48 -9.11 -7.72 6.29
N ALA A 49 -8.54 -6.56 6.04
CA ALA A 49 -9.26 -5.37 5.63
C ALA A 49 -8.58 -4.71 4.44
N ILE A 50 -9.38 -4.32 3.45
CA ILE A 50 -8.95 -3.48 2.33
C ILE A 50 -9.97 -2.35 2.16
N THR A 51 -9.47 -1.14 1.96
CA THR A 51 -10.29 0.06 1.79
C THR A 51 -9.75 0.92 0.66
N GLY A 52 -10.65 1.68 0.02
CA GLY A 52 -10.29 2.60 -1.06
C GLY A 52 -10.47 2.00 -2.46
N SER A 53 -9.69 2.49 -3.40
CA SER A 53 -9.66 2.10 -4.81
C SER A 53 -8.23 1.75 -5.22
N PRO A 54 -8.01 1.25 -6.46
CA PRO A 54 -6.65 1.06 -6.96
C PRO A 54 -5.80 2.33 -6.88
N GLU A 55 -6.37 3.52 -7.01
CA GLU A 55 -5.62 4.79 -6.99
C GLU A 55 -5.25 5.25 -5.58
N THR A 56 -6.04 4.92 -4.57
CA THR A 56 -5.71 5.24 -3.18
C THR A 56 -6.42 4.33 -2.20
N GLY A 57 -5.69 3.85 -1.20
CA GLY A 57 -6.28 2.94 -0.24
C GLY A 57 -5.30 2.41 0.78
N ARG A 58 -5.79 1.48 1.58
CA ARG A 58 -5.02 0.77 2.60
C ARG A 58 -5.46 -0.67 2.70
N MET A 59 -4.52 -1.55 2.96
CA MET A 59 -4.72 -2.97 3.16
C MET A 59 -3.97 -3.44 4.40
N THR A 60 -4.68 -4.11 5.31
CA THR A 60 -4.12 -4.56 6.59
C THR A 60 -4.53 -6.00 6.87
N VAL A 61 -3.59 -6.80 7.35
CA VAL A 61 -3.82 -8.15 7.89
C VAL A 61 -3.36 -8.16 9.34
N CYS A 62 -4.23 -8.64 10.23
CA CYS A 62 -3.92 -8.86 11.64
C CYS A 62 -4.06 -10.33 11.99
N ALA A 63 -3.18 -10.83 12.85
CA ALA A 63 -3.31 -12.13 13.49
C ALA A 63 -4.42 -12.14 14.56
N VAL A 64 -4.76 -13.33 15.06
CA VAL A 64 -5.84 -13.52 16.04
C VAL A 64 -5.57 -12.81 17.38
N ASP A 65 -4.31 -12.59 17.72
CA ASP A 65 -3.85 -11.83 18.89
C ASP A 65 -3.83 -10.30 18.65
N GLY A 66 -4.21 -9.86 17.46
CA GLY A 66 -4.21 -8.46 17.05
C GLY A 66 -2.88 -7.96 16.48
N ALA A 67 -1.84 -8.80 16.38
CA ALA A 67 -0.57 -8.39 15.78
C ALA A 67 -0.73 -8.09 14.28
N VAL A 68 -0.23 -6.95 13.83
CA VAL A 68 -0.24 -6.56 12.41
C VAL A 68 0.86 -7.34 11.67
N VAL A 69 0.48 -8.13 10.67
CA VAL A 69 1.41 -8.99 9.89
C VAL A 69 1.59 -8.52 8.44
N LEU A 70 0.75 -7.58 8.00
CA LEU A 70 0.88 -6.85 6.74
C LEU A 70 0.10 -5.55 6.90
N ASP A 71 0.69 -4.44 6.49
CA ASP A 71 0.00 -3.15 6.46
C ASP A 71 0.59 -2.28 5.35
N PHE A 72 -0.22 -2.02 4.33
CA PHE A 72 0.16 -1.22 3.17
C PHE A 72 -0.80 -0.07 3.01
N ASP A 73 -0.30 1.13 2.76
CA ASP A 73 -1.08 2.21 2.15
C ASP A 73 -0.51 2.61 0.79
N TRP A 74 -1.37 3.09 -0.09
CA TRP A 74 -0.95 3.53 -1.42
C TRP A 74 -1.70 4.76 -1.90
N HIS A 75 -1.01 5.52 -2.73
CA HIS A 75 -1.53 6.72 -3.34
C HIS A 75 -0.92 6.90 -4.74
N THR A 76 -1.78 7.05 -5.75
CA THR A 76 -1.39 7.45 -7.10
C THR A 76 -1.39 8.97 -7.19
N MET A 77 -0.24 9.55 -7.49
CA MET A 77 -0.08 11.00 -7.61
C MET A 77 1.05 11.33 -8.57
N THR A 78 1.16 12.60 -8.97
CA THR A 78 2.31 13.04 -9.77
C THR A 78 3.57 13.07 -8.91
N ILE A 79 4.73 12.92 -9.55
CA ILE A 79 6.03 13.04 -8.86
C ILE A 79 6.15 14.38 -8.12
N GLU A 80 5.59 15.46 -8.68
CA GLU A 80 5.56 16.77 -8.04
C GLU A 80 4.74 16.77 -6.74
N GLN A 81 3.54 16.17 -6.76
CA GLN A 81 2.70 16.04 -5.57
C GLN A 81 3.39 15.22 -4.48
N ALA A 82 4.06 14.13 -4.85
CA ALA A 82 4.79 13.29 -3.90
C ALA A 82 5.91 14.06 -3.19
N ARG A 83 6.69 14.86 -3.93
CA ARG A 83 7.74 15.72 -3.38
C ARG A 83 7.19 16.75 -2.41
N ALA A 84 6.06 17.38 -2.76
CA ALA A 84 5.41 18.36 -1.90
C ALA A 84 4.91 17.74 -0.58
N GLN A 85 4.43 16.49 -0.61
CA GLN A 85 3.93 15.77 0.56
C GLN A 85 5.04 15.31 1.50
N GLN A 86 6.20 14.91 0.97
CA GLN A 86 7.39 14.56 1.77
C GLN A 86 7.90 15.76 2.57
N ASN A 87 7.92 16.95 1.95
CA ASN A 87 8.36 18.18 2.60
C ASN A 87 7.43 18.65 3.74
N ARG A 88 6.15 18.28 3.71
CA ARG A 88 5.19 18.61 4.79
C ARG A 88 5.33 17.73 6.04
N HIS A 89 5.82 16.51 5.90
CA HIS A 89 6.01 15.59 7.02
C HIS A 89 7.41 15.67 7.65
N SER A 90 8.24 16.59 7.18
CA SER A 90 9.62 16.82 7.67
C SER A 90 9.74 18.08 8.58
N LEU A 91 8.61 18.61 9.05
CA LEU A 91 8.50 19.80 9.92
C LEU A 91 7.78 19.44 11.23
#